data_AF-A0A7S0FA86-F1
#
_entry.id   AF-A0A7S0FA86-F1
#
_cell.length_a   1.000
_cell.length_b   1.000
_cell.length_c   1.000
_cell.angle_alpha   90.00
_cell.angle_beta   90.00
_cell.angle_gamma   90.00
#
_symmetry.space_group_name_H-M   'P 1'
#
loop_
_entity.id
_entity.type
_entity.pdbx_description
1 polymer ?
#
loop_
_entity_poly.entity_id
_entity_poly.type
_entity_poly.pdbx_seq_one_letter_code
_entity_poly.pdbx_strand_id
1 'polypeptide(L)'
;EELAQAEKALAELRERLDPEAEARRRRLEARKAKESSRKWNFAGKSDNRIINDRFREHEAELERRRMLAFRGRGRFKGDAEDDGDEGQEKNIRKQRAEAIKEKGYVAPPPKNELVRGFQFGKSPKEETEAPRRLALRAHLEMGLGIDLHASWWGMVVDAIDEEPGQPGLRLRDVLVEVNGTSLRELDAEDCEQRFADLFGDGCVVMVEPHVEIPGILTNGAGIDRESLQADLVRFAEDWGVQIEVQDTAAGACSLRIV
;
A
#
# COMPACT_ATOMS: atom_id res chain seq x y z
N GLU A 1 -46.77 26.60 12.36
CA GLU A 1 -45.81 27.54 13.00
C GLU A 1 -45.29 27.00 14.33
N GLU A 2 -46.17 26.52 15.21
CA GLU A 2 -45.77 25.90 16.50
C GLU A 2 -44.81 24.71 16.34
N LEU A 3 -45.03 23.83 15.36
CA LEU A 3 -44.10 22.71 15.09
C LEU A 3 -42.70 23.18 14.67
N ALA A 4 -42.61 24.22 13.84
CA ALA A 4 -41.33 24.77 13.42
C ALA A 4 -40.58 25.46 14.59
N GLN A 5 -41.33 26.08 15.50
CA GLN A 5 -40.76 26.65 16.74
C GLN A 5 -40.27 25.55 17.69
N ALA A 6 -41.03 24.45 17.83
CA ALA A 6 -40.64 23.31 18.65
C ALA A 6 -39.38 22.61 18.11
N GLU A 7 -39.28 22.43 16.79
CA GLU A 7 -38.10 21.84 16.14
C GLU A 7 -36.85 22.72 16.32
N LYS A 8 -37.00 24.04 16.22
CA LYS A 8 -35.90 24.99 16.44
C LYS A 8 -35.39 24.96 17.89
N ALA A 9 -36.30 24.94 18.86
CA ALA A 9 -35.94 24.84 20.28
C ALA A 9 -35.24 23.52 20.61
N LEU A 10 -35.66 22.41 19.99
CA LEU A 10 -35.01 21.10 20.12
C LEU A 10 -33.60 21.07 19.51
N ALA A 11 -33.39 21.77 18.38
CA ALA A 11 -32.07 21.90 17.76
C ALA A 11 -31.12 22.71 18.66
N GLU A 12 -31.56 23.85 19.20
CA GLU A 12 -30.77 24.68 20.12
C GLU A 12 -30.38 23.93 21.40
N LEU A 13 -31.30 23.11 21.95
CA LEU A 13 -31.01 22.25 23.09
C LEU A 13 -29.96 21.16 22.77
N ARG A 14 -30.00 20.61 21.56
CA ARG A 14 -29.03 19.59 21.12
C ARG A 14 -27.65 20.18 20.89
N GLU A 15 -27.56 21.36 20.26
CA GLU A 15 -26.29 22.09 20.07
C GLU A 15 -25.62 22.42 21.41
N ARG A 16 -26.42 22.69 22.45
CA ARG A 16 -25.90 22.97 23.80
C ARG A 16 -25.43 21.72 24.55
N LEU A 17 -26.05 20.56 24.30
CA LEU A 17 -25.72 19.30 24.98
C LEU A 17 -24.53 18.57 24.34
N ASP A 18 -24.39 18.64 23.01
CA ASP A 18 -23.31 17.97 22.28
C ASP A 18 -22.92 18.75 21.00
N PRO A 19 -22.03 19.75 21.12
CA PRO A 19 -21.63 20.60 20.00
C PRO A 19 -20.83 19.84 18.93
N GLU A 20 -20.19 18.73 19.28
CA GLU A 20 -19.36 17.95 18.36
C GLU A 20 -20.23 17.07 17.43
N ALA A 21 -21.27 16.44 17.98
CA ALA A 21 -22.21 15.65 17.19
C ALA A 21 -23.00 16.51 16.19
N GLU A 22 -23.40 17.73 16.58
CA GLU A 22 -24.06 18.71 15.71
C GLU A 22 -23.14 19.18 14.57
N ALA A 23 -21.87 19.48 14.89
CA ALA A 23 -20.88 19.82 13.86
C ALA A 23 -20.68 18.68 12.85
N ARG A 24 -20.69 17.42 13.30
CA ARG A 24 -20.60 16.24 12.43
C ARG A 24 -21.84 16.09 11.53
N ARG A 25 -23.06 16.29 12.05
CA ARG A 25 -24.30 16.28 11.24
C ARG A 25 -24.30 17.38 10.19
N ARG A 26 -23.89 18.61 10.54
CA ARG A 26 -23.77 19.72 9.57
C ARG A 26 -22.82 19.39 8.43
N ARG A 27 -21.69 18.73 8.71
CA ARG A 27 -20.75 18.27 7.68
C ARG A 27 -21.36 17.20 6.77
N LEU A 28 -22.15 16.28 7.32
CA LEU A 28 -22.84 15.24 6.55
C LEU A 28 -23.94 15.81 5.66
N GLU A 29 -24.75 16.73 6.18
CA GLU A 29 -25.80 17.40 5.38
C GLU A 29 -25.20 18.27 4.27
N ALA A 30 -24.10 18.99 4.55
CA ALA A 30 -23.37 19.74 3.53
C ALA A 30 -22.78 18.82 2.44
N ARG A 31 -22.33 17.60 2.78
CA ARG A 31 -21.91 16.59 1.80
C ARG A 31 -23.09 16.08 0.97
N LYS A 32 -24.22 15.79 1.61
CA LYS A 32 -25.44 15.30 0.95
C LYS A 32 -26.05 16.34 0.00
N ALA A 33 -26.01 17.62 0.37
CA ALA A 33 -26.44 18.71 -0.52
C ALA A 33 -25.53 18.86 -1.76
N LYS A 34 -24.21 18.62 -1.60
CA LYS A 34 -23.25 18.65 -2.71
C LYS A 34 -23.30 17.41 -3.61
N GLU A 35 -23.86 16.30 -3.16
CA GLU A 35 -23.96 15.06 -3.95
C GLU A 35 -24.90 15.19 -5.17
N SER A 36 -25.76 16.22 -5.20
CA SER A 36 -26.54 16.59 -6.39
C SER A 36 -25.73 17.34 -7.47
N SER A 37 -24.52 17.80 -7.16
CA SER A 37 -23.63 18.43 -8.13
C SER A 37 -22.89 17.37 -8.94
N ARG A 38 -23.47 17.08 -10.12
CA ARG A 38 -22.86 16.48 -11.33
C ARG A 38 -21.50 15.80 -11.08
N LYS A 39 -21.55 14.58 -10.54
CA LYS A 39 -20.40 13.68 -10.40
C LYS A 39 -19.74 13.53 -11.77
N TRP A 40 -18.51 14.01 -11.90
CA TRP A 40 -17.71 13.86 -13.12
C TRP A 40 -17.37 12.38 -13.27
N ASN A 41 -18.15 11.65 -14.07
CA ASN A 41 -17.87 10.26 -14.35
C ASN A 41 -16.75 10.19 -15.40
N PHE A 42 -15.57 9.70 -14.99
CA PHE A 42 -14.41 9.48 -15.86
C PHE A 42 -14.55 8.23 -16.76
N ALA A 43 -15.65 7.49 -16.63
CA ALA A 43 -16.01 6.46 -17.59
C ALA A 43 -16.60 7.14 -18.83
N GLY A 44 -15.84 7.20 -19.93
CA GLY A 44 -16.18 7.83 -21.21
C GLY A 44 -17.39 7.24 -21.96
N LYS A 45 -18.44 6.83 -21.25
CA LYS A 45 -19.74 6.44 -21.80
C LYS A 45 -20.77 7.45 -21.35
N SER A 46 -20.86 8.57 -22.08
CA SER A 46 -22.01 9.46 -21.96
C SER A 46 -23.22 8.76 -22.60
N ASP A 47 -24.18 8.38 -21.77
CA ASP A 47 -25.47 7.85 -22.22
C ASP A 47 -26.32 9.02 -22.74
N ASN A 48 -26.05 9.44 -23.97
CA ASN A 48 -26.64 10.62 -24.59
C ASN A 48 -27.64 10.20 -25.68
N ARG A 49 -28.91 10.04 -25.30
CA ARG A 49 -30.02 9.91 -26.27
C ARG A 49 -30.59 11.26 -26.74
N ILE A 50 -30.07 12.37 -26.23
CA ILE A 50 -30.46 13.73 -26.64
C ILE A 50 -29.17 14.53 -26.89
N ILE A 51 -28.49 14.21 -27.98
CA ILE A 51 -27.38 15.03 -28.47
C ILE A 51 -28.00 16.22 -29.19
N ASN A 52 -27.89 17.40 -28.57
CA ASN A 52 -28.19 18.68 -29.22
C ASN A 52 -27.32 18.82 -30.48
N ASP A 53 -27.95 18.97 -31.65
CA ASP A 53 -27.25 19.08 -32.95
C ASP A 53 -26.18 20.18 -32.99
N ARG A 54 -26.33 21.23 -32.16
CA ARG A 54 -25.29 22.27 -31.99
C ARG A 54 -23.92 21.74 -31.56
N PHE A 55 -23.87 20.66 -30.77
CA PHE A 55 -22.60 20.11 -30.31
C PHE A 55 -21.91 19.31 -31.43
N ARG A 56 -22.69 18.63 -32.29
CA ARG A 56 -22.17 17.94 -33.49
C ARG A 56 -21.65 18.93 -34.52
N GLU A 57 -22.34 20.03 -34.73
CA GLU A 57 -21.88 21.09 -35.63
C GLU A 57 -20.58 21.73 -35.14
N HIS A 58 -20.46 21.97 -33.83
CA HIS A 58 -19.25 22.53 -33.24
C HIS A 58 -18.06 21.55 -33.27
N GLU A 59 -18.28 20.25 -33.08
CA GLU A 59 -17.24 19.24 -33.28
C GLU A 59 -16.81 19.12 -34.75
N ALA A 60 -17.76 19.12 -35.69
CA ALA A 60 -17.44 19.08 -37.11
C ALA A 60 -16.67 20.34 -37.58
N GLU A 61 -16.98 21.51 -37.01
CA GLU A 61 -16.26 22.77 -37.24
C GLU A 61 -14.84 22.72 -36.66
N LEU A 62 -14.67 22.18 -35.45
CA LEU A 62 -13.36 21.96 -34.82
C LEU A 62 -12.52 20.96 -35.61
N GLU A 63 -13.14 19.89 -36.12
CA GLU A 63 -12.48 18.88 -36.94
C GLU A 63 -12.07 19.44 -38.31
N ARG A 64 -12.91 20.29 -38.94
CA ARG A 64 -12.53 21.06 -40.13
C ARG A 64 -11.35 21.99 -39.87
N ARG A 65 -11.33 22.69 -38.74
CA ARG A 65 -10.20 23.57 -38.35
C ARG A 65 -8.92 22.77 -38.12
N ARG A 66 -9.02 21.60 -37.47
CA ARG A 66 -7.87 20.68 -37.32
C ARG A 66 -7.37 20.21 -38.68
N MET A 67 -8.25 19.74 -39.57
CA MET A 67 -7.85 19.32 -40.92
C MET A 67 -7.21 20.45 -41.74
N LEU A 68 -7.73 21.68 -41.68
CA LEU A 68 -7.13 22.83 -42.36
C LEU A 68 -5.77 23.21 -41.78
N ALA A 69 -5.59 23.12 -40.46
CA ALA A 69 -4.30 23.33 -39.80
C ALA A 69 -3.26 22.26 -40.20
N PHE A 70 -3.70 21.01 -40.39
CA PHE A 70 -2.82 19.93 -40.89
C PHE A 70 -2.49 20.09 -42.37
N ARG A 71 -3.43 20.56 -43.22
CA ARG A 71 -3.19 20.76 -44.65
C ARG A 71 -2.25 21.94 -44.94
N GLY A 72 -2.25 22.96 -44.09
CA GLY A 72 -1.38 24.14 -44.21
C GLY A 72 0.07 23.92 -43.80
N ARG A 73 0.40 22.85 -43.06
CA ARG A 73 1.75 22.58 -42.53
C ARG A 73 2.63 21.68 -43.40
N GLY A 74 2.27 21.49 -44.67
CA GLY A 74 3.10 20.77 -45.64
C GLY A 74 2.93 19.25 -45.53
N ARG A 75 3.14 18.58 -46.67
CA ARG A 75 3.01 17.13 -46.82
C ARG A 75 3.66 16.39 -45.64
N PHE A 76 2.84 15.68 -44.87
CA PHE A 76 3.31 14.56 -44.06
C PHE A 76 4.08 13.63 -45.01
N LYS A 77 5.39 13.48 -44.78
CA LYS A 77 6.19 12.44 -45.45
C LYS A 77 5.63 11.10 -44.96
N GLY A 78 5.01 10.35 -45.86
CA GLY A 78 4.37 9.05 -45.59
C GLY A 78 5.34 7.91 -45.29
N ASP A 79 6.60 8.20 -44.96
CA ASP A 79 7.63 7.18 -44.69
C ASP A 79 8.11 7.20 -43.23
N ALA A 80 7.48 7.98 -42.36
CA ALA A 80 7.87 8.09 -40.94
C ALA A 80 7.18 7.07 -40.02
N GLU A 81 6.45 6.09 -40.57
CA GLU A 81 5.71 5.09 -39.77
C GLU A 81 6.48 3.78 -39.53
N ASP A 82 7.66 3.57 -40.13
CA ASP A 82 8.42 2.31 -39.96
C ASP A 82 9.78 2.46 -39.23
N ASP A 83 10.21 3.69 -38.95
CA ASP A 83 11.40 3.94 -38.12
C ASP A 83 11.07 4.02 -36.61
N GLY A 84 9.82 3.70 -36.24
CA GLY A 84 9.22 4.03 -34.94
C GLY A 84 9.97 3.48 -33.73
N ASP A 85 10.40 2.22 -33.79
CA ASP A 85 11.05 1.56 -32.65
C ASP A 85 12.57 1.61 -32.75
N GLU A 86 13.16 1.36 -33.94
CA GLU A 86 14.61 1.43 -34.12
C GLU A 86 15.16 2.85 -33.97
N GLY A 87 14.42 3.85 -34.45
CA GLY A 87 14.78 5.26 -34.31
C GLY A 87 14.72 5.73 -32.86
N GLN A 88 13.71 5.26 -32.10
CA GLN A 88 13.63 5.51 -30.67
C GLN A 88 14.78 4.86 -29.91
N GLU A 89 15.13 3.61 -30.23
CA GLU A 89 16.21 2.91 -29.54
C GLU A 89 17.58 3.56 -29.80
N LYS A 90 17.83 4.01 -31.04
CA LYS A 90 19.02 4.81 -31.40
C LYS A 90 19.07 6.14 -30.64
N ASN A 91 17.95 6.84 -30.51
CA ASN A 91 17.87 8.10 -29.76
C ASN A 91 18.08 7.89 -28.26
N ILE A 92 17.48 6.84 -27.66
CA ILE A 92 17.70 6.48 -26.26
C ILE A 92 19.17 6.12 -26.02
N ARG A 93 19.79 5.36 -26.93
CA ARG A 93 21.21 4.99 -26.83
C ARG A 93 22.12 6.22 -26.93
N LYS A 94 21.81 7.16 -27.82
CA LYS A 94 22.55 8.43 -27.96
C LYS A 94 22.40 9.30 -26.71
N GLN A 95 21.20 9.45 -26.17
CA GLN A 95 20.95 10.19 -24.92
C GLN A 95 21.68 9.54 -23.73
N ARG A 96 21.67 8.21 -23.62
CA ARG A 96 22.44 7.49 -22.58
C ARG A 96 23.94 7.74 -22.73
N ALA A 97 24.47 7.72 -23.97
CA ALA A 97 25.88 7.96 -24.23
C ALA A 97 26.30 9.42 -23.93
N GLU A 98 25.47 10.41 -24.29
CA GLU A 98 25.70 11.82 -23.96
C GLU A 98 25.62 12.06 -22.45
N ALA A 99 24.65 11.45 -21.76
CA ALA A 99 24.55 11.52 -20.30
C ALA A 99 25.76 10.88 -19.60
N ILE A 100 26.28 9.76 -20.10
CA ILE A 100 27.52 9.12 -19.60
C ILE A 100 28.74 10.03 -19.86
N LYS A 101 28.78 10.71 -21.02
CA LYS A 101 29.87 11.61 -21.38
C LYS A 101 29.88 12.88 -20.51
N GLU A 102 28.72 13.45 -20.22
CA GLU A 102 28.58 14.67 -19.41
C GLU A 102 28.76 14.41 -17.92
N LYS A 103 28.14 13.34 -17.39
CA LYS A 103 28.18 13.02 -15.95
C LYS A 103 29.37 12.16 -15.53
N GLY A 104 30.18 11.72 -16.49
CA GLY A 104 31.24 10.74 -16.28
C GLY A 104 30.68 9.32 -16.21
N TYR A 105 31.43 8.37 -16.77
CA TYR A 105 31.12 6.96 -16.64
C TYR A 105 31.38 6.50 -15.22
N VAL A 106 30.31 6.32 -14.43
CA VAL A 106 30.39 5.57 -13.17
C VAL A 106 30.33 4.10 -13.55
N ALA A 107 31.45 3.40 -13.46
CA ALA A 107 31.47 1.96 -13.65
C ALA A 107 30.42 1.33 -12.70
N PRO A 108 29.55 0.42 -13.19
CA PRO A 108 28.64 -0.27 -12.30
C PRO A 108 29.48 -0.95 -11.22
N PRO A 109 29.04 -0.91 -9.95
CA PRO A 109 29.80 -1.52 -8.86
C PRO A 109 30.09 -2.98 -9.21
N PRO A 110 31.32 -3.47 -8.94
CA PRO A 110 31.70 -4.83 -9.26
C PRO A 110 30.72 -5.79 -8.58
N LYS A 111 30.07 -6.64 -9.39
CA LYS A 111 28.91 -7.45 -8.96
C LYS A 111 29.19 -8.45 -7.83
N ASN A 112 30.45 -8.66 -7.45
CA ASN A 112 30.86 -9.71 -6.50
C ASN A 112 31.98 -9.28 -5.53
N GLU A 113 32.24 -7.99 -5.34
CA GLU A 113 33.14 -7.60 -4.25
C GLU A 113 32.41 -7.81 -2.92
N LEU A 114 33.01 -8.60 -2.03
CA LEU A 114 32.55 -8.74 -0.65
C LEU A 114 32.67 -7.36 0.01
N VAL A 115 31.61 -6.57 -0.05
CA VAL A 115 31.56 -5.27 0.62
C VAL A 115 31.72 -5.55 2.11
N ARG A 116 32.82 -5.05 2.68
CA ARG A 116 33.05 -5.09 4.12
C ARG A 116 31.93 -4.33 4.82
N GLY A 117 31.42 -4.87 5.91
CA GLY A 117 30.32 -4.30 6.69
C GLY A 117 29.03 -5.14 6.57
N PHE A 118 27.91 -4.43 6.59
CA PHE A 118 26.56 -4.97 6.58
C PHE A 118 25.93 -4.86 5.17
N GLN A 119 25.28 -5.93 4.73
CA GLN A 119 24.50 -5.93 3.50
C GLN A 119 23.13 -6.55 3.76
N PHE A 120 22.07 -5.87 3.35
CA PHE A 120 20.77 -6.50 3.26
C PHE A 120 20.81 -7.58 2.17
N GLY A 121 20.29 -8.76 2.50
CA GLY A 121 20.04 -9.82 1.55
C GLY A 121 18.88 -9.46 0.63
N LYS A 122 18.58 -10.37 -0.30
CA LYS A 122 17.41 -10.19 -1.16
C LYS A 122 16.16 -10.50 -0.34
N SER A 123 15.23 -9.56 -0.31
CA SER A 123 13.86 -9.78 0.13
C SER A 123 13.30 -11.06 -0.52
N PRO A 124 12.69 -11.96 0.27
CA PRO A 124 11.83 -13.03 -0.24
C PRO A 124 10.80 -12.47 -1.24
N LYS A 125 10.38 -13.29 -2.20
CA LYS A 125 9.38 -12.85 -3.20
C LYS A 125 8.02 -12.62 -2.55
N GLU A 126 7.77 -13.34 -1.47
CA GLU A 126 6.58 -13.30 -0.65
C GLU A 126 6.33 -11.89 -0.09
N GLU A 127 7.38 -11.14 0.26
CA GLU A 127 7.27 -9.75 0.75
C GLU A 127 6.74 -8.78 -0.30
N THR A 128 6.91 -9.12 -1.58
CA THR A 128 6.46 -8.26 -2.69
C THR A 128 5.00 -8.52 -3.06
N GLU A 129 4.35 -9.48 -2.40
CA GLU A 129 2.91 -9.70 -2.58
C GLU A 129 2.11 -8.52 -2.04
N ALA A 130 1.04 -8.15 -2.75
CA ALA A 130 0.12 -7.13 -2.26
C ALA A 130 -0.67 -7.65 -1.04
N PRO A 131 -1.13 -6.75 -0.14
CA PRO A 131 -2.00 -7.13 0.97
C PRO A 131 -3.21 -7.93 0.47
N ARG A 132 -3.56 -9.00 1.21
CA ARG A 132 -4.61 -9.95 0.87
C ARG A 132 -5.81 -9.76 1.79
N ARG A 133 -7.02 -9.97 1.28
CA ARG A 133 -8.23 -10.03 2.10
C ARG A 133 -8.68 -11.47 2.24
N LEU A 134 -8.70 -11.98 3.46
CA LEU A 134 -9.05 -13.36 3.78
C LEU A 134 -10.27 -13.37 4.72
N ALA A 135 -11.08 -14.43 4.64
CA ALA A 135 -12.13 -14.68 5.61
C ALA A 135 -11.67 -15.80 6.54
N LEU A 136 -11.54 -15.51 7.83
CA LEU A 136 -11.11 -16.51 8.82
C LEU A 136 -12.29 -17.42 9.19
N ARG A 137 -11.97 -18.68 9.49
CA ARG A 137 -12.93 -19.68 9.94
C ARG A 137 -12.79 -19.88 11.44
N ALA A 138 -13.90 -19.92 12.16
CA ALA A 138 -13.89 -20.20 13.58
C ALA A 138 -14.73 -21.45 13.87
N HIS A 139 -14.12 -22.45 14.49
CA HIS A 139 -14.83 -23.62 14.99
C HIS A 139 -15.36 -23.35 16.40
N LEU A 140 -16.59 -23.77 16.70
CA LEU A 140 -17.25 -23.55 17.99
C LEU A 140 -16.47 -24.11 19.18
N GLU A 141 -15.84 -25.27 19.01
CA GLU A 141 -15.12 -25.99 20.08
C GLU A 141 -13.60 -25.78 20.05
N MET A 142 -13.02 -25.56 18.87
CA MET A 142 -11.56 -25.52 18.68
C MET A 142 -11.03 -24.09 18.50
N GLY A 143 -11.92 -23.09 18.33
CA GLY A 143 -11.52 -21.73 18.03
C GLY A 143 -11.03 -21.58 16.58
N LEU A 144 -10.04 -20.71 16.37
CA LEU A 144 -9.46 -20.44 15.04
C LEU A 144 -8.49 -21.50 14.54
N GLY A 145 -7.91 -22.30 15.44
CA GLY A 145 -6.73 -23.11 15.15
C GLY A 145 -5.57 -22.27 14.60
N ILE A 146 -5.35 -21.08 15.15
CA ILE A 146 -4.15 -20.28 14.89
C ILE A 146 -3.66 -19.70 16.21
N ASP A 147 -2.34 -19.71 16.39
CA ASP A 147 -1.68 -19.00 17.47
C ASP A 147 -1.24 -17.64 16.94
N LEU A 148 -1.58 -16.58 17.68
CA LEU A 148 -1.23 -15.21 17.35
C LEU A 148 -0.55 -14.54 18.53
N HIS A 149 0.36 -13.62 18.25
CA HIS A 149 0.81 -12.61 19.19
C HIS A 149 0.61 -11.21 18.63
N ALA A 150 0.38 -10.23 19.50
CA ALA A 150 0.34 -8.85 19.09
C ALA A 150 1.75 -8.27 18.88
N SER A 151 1.87 -7.47 17.83
CA SER A 151 3.01 -6.61 17.53
C SER A 151 2.50 -5.19 17.32
N TRP A 152 3.41 -4.21 17.31
CA TRP A 152 3.08 -2.81 16.99
C TRP A 152 2.45 -2.63 15.58
N TRP A 153 2.66 -3.59 14.68
CA TRP A 153 2.11 -3.57 13.32
C TRP A 153 0.74 -4.27 13.19
N GLY A 154 0.41 -5.18 14.11
CA GLY A 154 -0.82 -5.98 14.06
C GLY A 154 -0.65 -7.34 14.74
N MET A 155 -1.55 -8.29 14.45
CA MET A 155 -1.46 -9.65 14.99
C MET A 155 -0.65 -10.55 14.06
N VAL A 156 0.44 -11.13 14.55
CA VAL A 156 1.34 -11.98 13.78
C VAL A 156 0.96 -13.45 13.96
N VAL A 157 0.97 -14.22 12.88
CA VAL A 157 0.63 -15.65 12.90
C VAL A 157 1.84 -16.51 13.28
N ASP A 158 1.81 -17.12 14.46
CA ASP A 158 2.90 -18.00 14.95
C ASP A 158 2.73 -19.44 14.51
N ALA A 159 1.50 -19.95 14.60
CA ALA A 159 1.15 -21.32 14.24
C ALA A 159 -0.23 -21.37 13.56
N ILE A 160 -0.42 -22.36 12.71
CA ILE A 160 -1.69 -22.66 12.05
C ILE A 160 -1.92 -24.16 12.20
N ASP A 161 -3.00 -24.53 12.88
CA ASP A 161 -3.43 -25.92 13.04
C ASP A 161 -4.03 -26.46 11.74
N GLU A 162 -4.01 -27.79 11.60
CA GLU A 162 -4.60 -28.46 10.43
C GLU A 162 -6.13 -28.34 10.38
N GLU A 163 -6.78 -28.37 11.55
CA GLU A 163 -8.24 -28.22 11.69
C GLU A 163 -8.55 -27.16 12.76
N PRO A 164 -9.37 -26.13 12.47
CA PRO A 164 -10.15 -25.89 11.25
C PRO A 164 -9.33 -25.46 10.01
N GLY A 165 -8.04 -25.11 10.20
CA GLY A 165 -7.17 -24.58 9.16
C GLY A 165 -7.61 -23.21 8.63
N GLN A 166 -6.66 -22.44 8.09
CA GLN A 166 -6.94 -21.12 7.52
C GLN A 166 -6.46 -21.03 6.07
N PRO A 167 -7.32 -21.30 5.07
CA PRO A 167 -6.91 -21.33 3.67
C PRO A 167 -6.44 -19.95 3.20
N GLY A 168 -5.21 -19.88 2.72
CA GLY A 168 -4.60 -18.66 2.21
C GLY A 168 -3.82 -17.85 3.26
N LEU A 169 -3.96 -18.19 4.55
CA LEU A 169 -3.11 -17.67 5.61
C LEU A 169 -1.79 -18.45 5.62
N ARG A 170 -0.68 -17.76 5.81
CA ARG A 170 0.65 -18.36 5.92
C ARG A 170 1.23 -18.09 7.31
N LEU A 171 2.18 -18.92 7.72
CA LEU A 171 2.97 -18.63 8.91
C LEU A 171 3.64 -17.26 8.77
N ARG A 172 3.66 -16.52 9.88
CA ARG A 172 4.22 -15.17 10.04
C ARG A 172 3.50 -14.04 9.31
N ASP A 173 2.43 -14.34 8.56
CA ASP A 173 1.56 -13.30 8.02
C ASP A 173 1.08 -12.37 9.15
N VAL A 174 0.87 -11.08 8.82
CA VAL A 174 0.42 -10.09 9.81
C VAL A 174 -0.99 -9.62 9.48
N LEU A 175 -1.91 -9.80 10.43
CA LEU A 175 -3.28 -9.30 10.36
C LEU A 175 -3.26 -7.81 10.75
N VAL A 176 -3.48 -6.94 9.77
CA VAL A 176 -3.40 -5.47 9.95
C VAL A 176 -4.78 -4.81 10.10
N GLU A 177 -5.84 -5.48 9.66
CA GLU A 177 -7.22 -5.00 9.74
C GLU A 177 -8.17 -6.18 9.98
N VAL A 178 -9.18 -6.00 10.83
CA VAL A 178 -10.27 -6.95 11.04
C VAL A 178 -11.62 -6.25 10.91
N ASN A 179 -12.47 -6.75 10.02
CA ASN A 179 -13.79 -6.21 9.71
C ASN A 179 -13.80 -4.70 9.42
N GLY A 180 -12.77 -4.17 8.75
CA GLY A 180 -12.66 -2.73 8.46
C GLY A 180 -11.96 -1.91 9.55
N THR A 181 -11.58 -2.51 10.67
CA THR A 181 -10.95 -1.84 11.80
C THR A 181 -9.45 -2.14 11.83
N SER A 182 -8.63 -1.09 11.84
CA SER A 182 -7.18 -1.20 11.90
C SER A 182 -6.69 -1.75 13.24
N LEU A 183 -5.70 -2.65 13.17
CA LEU A 183 -4.95 -3.19 14.30
C LEU A 183 -3.55 -2.56 14.45
N ARG A 184 -3.14 -1.72 13.50
CA ARG A 184 -1.83 -1.03 13.51
C ARG A 184 -1.74 0.01 14.63
N GLU A 185 -0.52 0.22 15.11
CA GLU A 185 -0.15 1.29 16.05
C GLU A 185 -0.90 1.20 17.39
N LEU A 186 -1.39 0.01 17.72
CA LEU A 186 -1.95 -0.30 19.02
C LEU A 186 -0.86 -0.93 19.88
N ASP A 187 -0.95 -0.75 21.19
CA ASP A 187 -0.16 -1.55 22.10
C ASP A 187 -0.64 -3.02 22.05
N ALA A 188 0.15 -3.93 22.62
CA ALA A 188 -0.14 -5.36 22.54
C ALA A 188 -1.50 -5.70 23.16
N GLU A 189 -1.82 -5.12 24.33
CA GLU A 189 -3.07 -5.40 25.05
C GLU A 189 -4.31 -4.88 24.29
N ASP A 190 -4.28 -3.65 23.77
CA ASP A 190 -5.39 -3.08 22.99
C ASP A 190 -5.54 -3.79 21.64
N CYS A 191 -4.44 -4.24 21.03
CA CYS A 191 -4.44 -4.99 19.77
C CYS A 191 -5.14 -6.34 19.97
N GLU A 192 -4.73 -7.11 20.99
CA GLU A 192 -5.33 -8.40 21.34
C GLU A 192 -6.81 -8.25 21.70
N GLN A 193 -7.15 -7.29 22.56
CA GLN A 193 -8.54 -7.05 22.96
C GLN A 193 -9.40 -6.66 21.76
N ARG A 194 -8.91 -5.77 20.88
CA ARG A 194 -9.65 -5.34 19.69
C ARG A 194 -9.83 -6.47 18.69
N PHE A 195 -8.82 -7.32 18.52
CA PHE A 195 -8.94 -8.51 17.70
C PHE A 195 -10.01 -9.44 18.29
N ALA A 196 -9.96 -9.73 19.59
CA ALA A 196 -10.93 -10.59 20.28
C ALA A 196 -12.38 -10.06 20.19
N ASP A 197 -12.59 -8.75 20.30
CA ASP A 197 -13.92 -8.13 20.23
C ASP A 197 -14.56 -8.23 18.84
N LEU A 198 -13.73 -8.14 17.78
CA LEU A 198 -14.17 -8.17 16.39
C LEU A 198 -14.11 -9.57 15.77
N PHE A 199 -13.57 -10.52 16.52
CA PHE A 199 -13.38 -11.90 16.10
C PHE A 199 -14.71 -12.65 16.03
N GLY A 200 -14.85 -13.47 14.99
CA GLY A 200 -16.00 -14.35 14.77
C GLY A 200 -15.84 -15.18 13.51
N ASP A 201 -16.66 -16.22 13.35
CA ASP A 201 -16.66 -17.02 12.13
C ASP A 201 -16.99 -16.16 10.90
N GLY A 202 -16.17 -16.29 9.86
CA GLY A 202 -16.28 -15.50 8.64
C GLY A 202 -15.81 -14.06 8.76
N CYS A 203 -15.11 -13.68 9.84
CA CYS A 203 -14.55 -12.34 9.95
C CYS A 203 -13.55 -12.08 8.80
N VAL A 204 -13.63 -10.89 8.21
CA VAL A 204 -12.78 -10.53 7.07
C VAL A 204 -11.57 -9.79 7.61
N VAL A 205 -10.40 -10.33 7.35
CA VAL A 205 -9.12 -9.74 7.74
C VAL A 205 -8.33 -9.27 6.52
N MET A 206 -7.62 -8.15 6.69
CA MET A 206 -6.55 -7.76 5.78
C MET A 206 -5.24 -8.28 6.32
N VAL A 207 -4.55 -9.02 5.47
CA VAL A 207 -3.32 -9.72 5.80
C VAL A 207 -2.20 -9.18 4.93
N GLU A 208 -1.14 -8.71 5.56
CA GLU A 208 0.10 -8.38 4.87
C GLU A 208 1.06 -9.56 4.96
N PRO A 209 1.78 -9.86 3.86
CA PRO A 209 2.81 -10.89 3.91
C PRO A 209 3.86 -10.49 4.93
N HIS A 210 4.36 -11.50 5.64
CA HIS A 210 5.51 -11.34 6.51
C HIS A 210 6.69 -10.71 5.76
N VAL A 211 7.39 -9.79 6.43
CA VAL A 211 8.63 -9.20 5.94
C VAL A 211 9.78 -9.77 6.75
N GLU A 212 10.56 -10.62 6.12
CA GLU A 212 11.70 -11.32 6.68
C GLU A 212 12.95 -10.79 5.98
N ILE A 213 13.64 -9.84 6.61
CA ILE A 213 14.80 -9.20 5.99
C ILE A 213 16.07 -9.92 6.43
N PRO A 214 16.69 -10.78 5.58
CA PRO A 214 18.01 -11.29 5.87
C PRO A 214 19.03 -10.16 5.74
N GLY A 215 20.01 -10.15 6.64
CA GLY A 215 21.19 -9.30 6.58
C GLY A 215 22.45 -10.14 6.74
N ILE A 216 23.54 -9.77 6.08
CA ILE A 216 24.83 -10.42 6.23
C ILE A 216 25.81 -9.41 6.82
N LEU A 217 26.35 -9.76 7.98
CA LEU A 217 27.43 -9.06 8.67
C LEU A 217 28.75 -9.79 8.37
N THR A 218 29.64 -9.13 7.65
CA THR A 218 30.98 -9.69 7.36
C THR A 218 31.93 -9.45 8.54
N ASN A 219 32.63 -10.49 9.01
CA ASN A 219 33.51 -10.43 10.19
C ASN A 219 34.67 -9.42 10.08
N GLY A 220 34.95 -8.88 8.90
CA GLY A 220 36.05 -7.91 8.67
C GLY A 220 35.80 -6.50 9.21
N ALA A 221 34.64 -6.24 9.83
CA ALA A 221 34.25 -4.90 10.27
C ALA A 221 34.73 -4.53 11.69
N GLY A 222 35.31 -5.47 12.46
CA GLY A 222 35.76 -5.19 13.83
C GLY A 222 34.61 -4.83 14.78
N ILE A 223 33.42 -5.37 14.52
CA ILE A 223 32.21 -5.08 15.31
C ILE A 223 32.32 -5.81 16.65
N ASP A 224 32.13 -5.05 17.73
CA ASP A 224 31.94 -5.63 19.05
C ASP A 224 30.58 -6.35 19.11
N ARG A 225 30.62 -7.68 19.19
CA ARG A 225 29.43 -8.52 19.15
C ARG A 225 28.56 -8.39 20.39
N GLU A 226 29.16 -8.10 21.54
CA GLU A 226 28.41 -7.94 22.79
C GLU A 226 27.59 -6.65 22.74
N SER A 227 28.23 -5.54 22.34
CA SER A 227 27.54 -4.27 22.10
C SER A 227 26.46 -4.40 21.03
N LEU A 228 26.75 -5.06 19.89
CA LEU A 228 25.76 -5.28 18.83
C LEU A 228 24.56 -6.09 19.37
N GLN A 229 24.79 -7.18 20.10
CA GLN A 229 23.70 -7.98 20.64
C GLN A 229 22.84 -7.18 21.61
N ALA A 230 23.46 -6.36 22.48
CA ALA A 230 22.72 -5.50 23.40
C ALA A 230 21.87 -4.44 22.67
N ASP A 231 22.41 -3.84 21.61
CA ASP A 231 21.69 -2.88 20.78
C ASP A 231 20.53 -3.54 20.02
N LEU A 232 20.73 -4.74 19.47
CA LEU A 232 19.69 -5.50 18.78
C LEU A 232 18.56 -5.93 19.72
N VAL A 233 18.87 -6.32 20.98
CA VAL A 233 17.85 -6.64 21.99
C VAL A 233 17.01 -5.40 22.31
N ARG A 234 17.64 -4.25 22.53
CA ARG A 234 16.91 -3.00 22.78
C ARG A 234 16.05 -2.60 21.59
N PHE A 235 16.60 -2.72 20.37
CA PHE A 235 15.85 -2.43 19.15
C PHE A 235 14.65 -3.38 18.99
N ALA A 236 14.84 -4.68 19.28
CA ALA A 236 13.77 -5.67 19.26
C ALA A 236 12.65 -5.32 20.26
N GLU A 237 13.00 -4.89 21.46
CA GLU A 237 12.05 -4.45 22.49
C GLU A 237 11.30 -3.16 22.08
N ASP A 238 12.02 -2.15 21.60
CA ASP A 238 11.45 -0.85 21.24
C ASP A 238 10.49 -0.94 20.05
N TRP A 239 10.80 -1.82 19.09
CA TRP A 239 10.05 -1.95 17.83
C TRP A 239 9.23 -3.23 17.76
N GLY A 240 9.19 -4.05 18.81
CA GLY A 240 8.46 -5.32 18.80
C GLY A 240 8.80 -6.22 17.60
N VAL A 241 10.07 -6.28 17.22
CA VAL A 241 10.59 -7.15 16.15
C VAL A 241 11.44 -8.26 16.73
N GLN A 242 11.46 -9.42 16.10
CA GLN A 242 12.35 -10.50 16.51
C GLN A 242 13.63 -10.46 15.69
N ILE A 243 14.77 -10.39 16.38
CA ILE A 243 16.08 -10.35 15.74
C ILE A 243 16.88 -11.59 16.11
N GLU A 244 17.17 -12.41 15.12
CA GLU A 244 18.05 -13.57 15.26
C GLU A 244 19.41 -13.31 14.62
N VAL A 245 20.47 -13.61 15.36
CA VAL A 245 21.86 -13.55 14.88
C VAL A 245 22.39 -14.97 14.81
N GLN A 246 22.67 -15.46 13.60
CA GLN A 246 23.19 -16.80 13.35
C GLN A 246 24.62 -16.74 12.80
N ASP A 247 25.56 -17.40 13.46
CA ASP A 247 26.92 -17.56 12.94
C ASP A 247 26.94 -18.59 11.80
N THR A 248 27.40 -18.17 10.63
CA THR A 248 27.61 -19.07 9.49
C THR A 248 29.02 -19.65 9.52
N ALA A 249 29.19 -20.87 9.01
CA ALA A 249 30.48 -21.59 9.00
C ALA A 249 31.61 -20.85 8.26
N ALA A 250 31.27 -19.88 7.40
CA ALA A 250 32.24 -19.05 6.69
C ALA A 250 32.80 -17.88 7.53
N GLY A 251 32.42 -17.77 8.80
CA GLY A 251 32.74 -16.59 9.61
C GLY A 251 32.02 -15.35 9.09
N ALA A 252 30.78 -15.48 8.65
CA ALA A 252 29.86 -14.35 8.49
C ALA A 252 28.71 -14.54 9.48
N CYS A 253 28.12 -13.44 9.93
CA CYS A 253 26.92 -13.49 10.77
C CYS A 253 25.71 -13.21 9.88
N SER A 254 24.72 -14.10 9.89
CA SER A 254 23.42 -13.87 9.29
C SER A 254 22.53 -13.22 10.34
N LEU A 255 22.09 -12.00 10.07
CA LEU A 255 21.06 -11.31 10.83
C LEU A 255 19.71 -11.63 10.18
N ARG A 256 18.69 -11.96 10.96
CA ARG A 256 17.32 -12.09 10.48
C ARG A 256 16.46 -11.17 11.32
N ILE A 257 15.76 -10.24 10.67
CA ILE A 257 14.76 -9.39 11.31
C ILE A 257 13.40 -9.91 10.86
N VAL A 258 12.58 -10.27 11.83
CA VAL A 258 11.23 -10.84 11.73
C VAL A 258 10.27 -9.84 12.37
#